data_AF-A0A7X3ZLA4-F1
#
_entry.id   AF-A0A7X3ZLA4-F1
#
_cell.length_a   1.000
_cell.length_b   1.000
_cell.length_c   1.000
_cell.angle_alpha   90.00
_cell.angle_beta   90.00
_cell.angle_gamma   90.00
#
_symmetry.space_group_name_H-M   'P 1'
#
loop_
_entity.id
_entity.type
_entity.pdbx_description
1 polymer ?
#
loop_
_entity_poly.entity_id
_entity_poly.type
_entity_poly.pdbx_seq_one_letter_code
_entity_poly.pdbx_strand_id
1 'polypeptide(L)'
;MQFPHIVSLAREYSQRCANETRRQEISMASPVVHFEIGAKDVEKLINFYSSVFEWEISPLTDDLYIADPRSEEGIEGHLFQINREDDFSNLVLIYVQVDDIWGCLEQAEDLGGKIIIQPQEIPGNASHYALFNDPSGNSIGLLQKRLS
;
A
#
# COMPACT_ATOMS: atom_id res chain seq x y z
N MET A 1 -52.23 0.93 23.80
CA MET A 1 -51.84 1.58 22.54
C MET A 1 -50.33 1.62 22.50
N GLN A 2 -49.71 0.82 21.65
CA GLN A 2 -48.25 0.63 21.61
C GLN A 2 -47.72 1.44 20.43
N PHE A 3 -46.85 2.42 20.69
CA PHE A 3 -46.28 3.34 19.70
C PHE A 3 -45.05 2.69 19.02
N PRO A 4 -45.16 2.09 17.83
CA PRO A 4 -44.06 1.34 17.21
C PRO A 4 -43.01 2.28 16.58
N HIS A 5 -43.40 3.52 16.28
CA HIS A 5 -42.57 4.47 15.54
C HIS A 5 -41.42 5.07 16.36
N ILE A 6 -41.57 5.25 17.67
CA ILE A 6 -40.51 5.83 18.52
C ILE A 6 -39.33 4.87 18.66
N VAL A 7 -39.59 3.56 18.71
CA VAL A 7 -38.54 2.54 18.80
C VAL A 7 -37.74 2.43 17.50
N SER A 8 -38.38 2.60 16.33
CA SER A 8 -37.69 2.59 15.02
C SER A 8 -36.74 3.78 14.88
N LEU A 9 -37.20 4.98 15.22
CA LEU A 9 -36.41 6.20 15.12
C LEU A 9 -35.21 6.18 16.08
N ALA A 10 -35.38 5.67 17.30
CA ALA A 10 -34.27 5.51 18.24
C ALA A 10 -33.22 4.50 17.72
N ARG A 11 -33.66 3.42 17.07
CA ARG A 11 -32.76 2.42 16.47
C ARG A 11 -31.99 2.97 15.27
N GLU A 12 -32.66 3.71 14.39
CA GLU A 12 -32.04 4.39 13.26
C GLU A 12 -31.06 5.48 13.71
N TYR A 13 -31.40 6.23 14.77
CA TYR A 13 -30.53 7.25 15.33
C TYR A 13 -29.28 6.64 15.99
N SER A 14 -29.45 5.57 16.79
CA SER A 14 -28.31 4.84 17.36
C SER A 14 -27.42 4.18 16.30
N GLN A 15 -28.00 3.68 15.20
CA GLN A 15 -27.23 3.14 14.07
C GLN A 15 -26.47 4.23 13.32
N ARG A 16 -27.06 5.42 13.13
CA ARG A 16 -26.36 6.58 12.54
C ARG A 16 -25.22 7.06 13.42
N CYS A 17 -25.44 7.21 14.73
CA CYS A 17 -24.36 7.56 15.66
C CYS A 17 -23.26 6.49 15.68
N ALA A 18 -23.60 5.20 15.71
CA ALA A 18 -22.61 4.12 15.65
C ALA A 18 -21.83 4.09 14.32
N ASN A 19 -22.47 4.41 13.19
CA ASN A 19 -21.81 4.52 11.89
C ASN A 19 -20.94 5.78 11.77
N GLU A 20 -21.33 6.88 12.40
CA GLU A 20 -20.53 8.11 12.51
C GLU A 20 -19.32 7.90 13.43
N THR A 21 -19.49 7.20 14.57
CA THR A 21 -18.39 6.80 15.46
C THR A 21 -17.43 5.83 14.75
N ARG A 22 -17.95 4.85 14.01
CA ARG A 22 -17.13 3.93 13.20
C ARG A 22 -16.38 4.67 12.07
N ARG A 23 -16.96 5.72 11.48
CA ARG A 23 -16.27 6.55 10.47
C ARG A 23 -15.16 7.42 11.08
N GLN A 24 -15.30 7.84 12.33
CA GLN A 24 -14.24 8.58 13.02
C GLN A 24 -13.09 7.66 13.51
N GLU A 25 -13.34 6.38 13.78
CA GLU A 25 -12.29 5.41 14.15
C GLU A 25 -11.42 4.92 12.97
N ILE A 26 -11.81 5.17 11.71
CA ILE A 26 -10.99 4.81 10.53
C ILE A 26 -9.79 5.77 10.36
N SER A 27 -9.60 6.75 11.25
CA SER A 27 -8.49 7.71 11.17
C SER A 27 -7.11 7.14 11.54
N MET A 28 -6.99 5.83 11.81
CA MET A 28 -5.74 5.18 12.28
C MET A 28 -5.34 3.92 11.51
N ALA A 29 -6.09 3.50 10.48
CA ALA A 29 -5.67 2.36 9.69
C ALA A 29 -4.59 2.81 8.70
N SER A 30 -3.42 2.17 8.71
CA SER A 30 -2.38 2.31 7.69
C SER A 30 -2.68 1.35 6.54
N PRO A 31 -3.34 1.78 5.44
CA PRO A 31 -3.75 0.87 4.38
C PRO A 31 -2.57 0.45 3.51
N VAL A 32 -2.69 -0.71 2.87
CA VAL A 32 -1.85 -1.01 1.70
C VAL A 32 -2.38 -0.18 0.53
N VAL A 33 -1.51 0.63 -0.09
CA VAL A 33 -1.90 1.59 -1.14
C VAL A 33 -1.17 1.39 -2.45
N HIS A 34 -0.11 0.59 -2.46
CA HIS A 34 0.69 0.34 -3.66
C HIS A 34 1.34 -1.05 -3.55
N PHE A 35 1.63 -1.66 -4.68
CA PHE A 35 2.38 -2.91 -4.75
C PHE A 35 3.52 -2.79 -5.76
N GLU A 36 4.56 -3.62 -5.60
CA GLU A 36 5.58 -3.77 -6.62
C GLU A 36 5.92 -5.25 -6.82
N ILE A 37 6.17 -5.63 -8.08
CA ILE A 37 6.58 -6.99 -8.44
C ILE A 37 7.87 -6.89 -9.27
N GLY A 38 8.94 -7.45 -8.72
CA GLY A 38 10.27 -7.42 -9.31
C GLY A 38 10.67 -8.76 -9.90
N ALA A 39 11.30 -8.73 -11.07
CA ALA A 39 11.94 -9.91 -11.67
C ALA A 39 13.20 -9.53 -12.44
N LYS A 40 14.06 -10.54 -12.69
CA LYS A 40 15.25 -10.41 -13.57
C LYS A 40 14.92 -10.20 -15.04
N ASP A 41 13.67 -10.36 -15.45
CA ASP A 41 13.22 -10.18 -16.82
C ASP A 41 11.81 -9.57 -16.74
N VAL A 42 11.74 -8.25 -16.56
CA VAL A 42 10.50 -7.53 -16.35
C VAL A 42 9.56 -7.68 -17.55
N GLU A 43 10.10 -7.80 -18.76
CA GLU A 43 9.32 -8.04 -19.99
C GLU A 43 8.48 -9.32 -19.92
N LYS A 44 8.97 -10.37 -19.25
CA LYS A 44 8.14 -11.56 -18.98
C LYS A 44 6.97 -11.26 -18.06
N LEU A 45 7.17 -10.42 -17.04
CA LEU A 45 6.08 -10.01 -16.15
C LEU A 45 5.05 -9.17 -16.90
N ILE A 46 5.49 -8.20 -17.69
CA ILE A 46 4.61 -7.35 -18.51
C ILE A 46 3.69 -8.21 -19.37
N ASN A 47 4.28 -9.12 -20.16
CA ASN A 47 3.52 -10.02 -21.03
C ASN A 47 2.55 -10.92 -20.23
N PHE A 48 2.99 -11.43 -19.08
CA PHE A 48 2.18 -12.32 -18.25
C PHE A 48 0.99 -11.59 -17.62
N TYR A 49 1.23 -10.48 -16.91
CA TYR A 49 0.18 -9.78 -16.17
C TYR A 49 -0.81 -9.10 -17.11
N SER A 50 -0.37 -8.51 -18.23
CA SER A 50 -1.29 -7.99 -19.26
C SER A 50 -2.12 -9.09 -19.92
N SER A 51 -1.60 -10.31 -20.07
CA SER A 51 -2.36 -11.41 -20.70
C SER A 51 -3.35 -12.09 -19.74
N VAL A 52 -2.96 -12.28 -18.48
CA VAL A 52 -3.75 -13.05 -17.50
C VAL A 52 -4.81 -12.18 -16.84
N PHE A 53 -4.47 -10.93 -16.54
CA PHE A 53 -5.33 -10.03 -15.76
C PHE A 53 -5.77 -8.80 -16.54
N GLU A 54 -5.36 -8.67 -17.81
CA GLU A 54 -5.71 -7.53 -18.66
C GLU A 54 -5.24 -6.18 -18.11
N TRP A 55 -4.20 -6.19 -17.26
CA TRP A 55 -3.59 -4.98 -16.73
C TRP A 55 -2.97 -4.12 -17.83
N GLU A 56 -3.20 -2.82 -17.76
CA GLU A 56 -2.49 -1.84 -18.58
C GLU A 56 -1.13 -1.57 -17.95
N ILE A 57 -0.08 -1.78 -18.74
CA ILE A 57 1.29 -1.66 -18.25
C ILE A 57 2.04 -0.68 -19.15
N SER A 58 2.59 0.37 -18.54
CA SER A 58 3.25 1.47 -19.25
C SER A 58 4.58 1.83 -18.61
N PRO A 59 5.60 2.23 -19.39
CA PRO A 59 6.90 2.57 -18.85
C PRO A 59 6.83 3.88 -18.06
N LEU A 60 7.43 3.89 -16.86
CA LEU A 60 7.68 5.09 -16.06
C LEU A 60 9.15 5.53 -16.18
N THR A 61 10.07 4.56 -16.12
CA THR A 61 11.50 4.70 -16.44
C THR A 61 11.97 3.48 -17.25
N ASP A 62 13.26 3.38 -17.54
CA ASP A 62 13.82 2.24 -18.27
C ASP A 62 13.65 0.90 -17.53
N ASP A 63 13.61 0.92 -16.19
CA ASP A 63 13.55 -0.28 -15.34
C ASP A 63 12.27 -0.38 -14.49
N LEU A 64 11.34 0.58 -14.63
CA LEU A 64 10.13 0.70 -13.80
C LEU A 64 8.90 0.98 -14.67
N TYR A 65 7.83 0.23 -14.44
CA TYR A 65 6.61 0.27 -15.24
C TYR A 65 5.39 0.39 -14.32
N ILE A 66 4.46 1.28 -14.66
CA ILE A 66 3.14 1.38 -14.02
C ILE A 66 2.30 0.18 -14.41
N ALA A 67 1.71 -0.50 -13.43
CA ALA A 67 0.73 -1.55 -13.60
C ALA A 67 -0.63 -1.05 -13.10
N ASP A 68 -1.50 -0.71 -14.05
CA ASP A 68 -2.88 -0.28 -13.80
C ASP A 68 -3.84 -1.47 -14.01
N PRO A 69 -4.57 -1.91 -12.97
CA PRO A 69 -5.59 -2.94 -13.09
C PRO A 69 -6.80 -2.59 -13.98
N ARG A 70 -6.90 -1.34 -14.44
CA ARG A 70 -8.02 -0.78 -15.22
C ARG A 70 -9.37 -0.92 -14.52
N SER A 71 -9.37 -0.76 -13.20
CA SER A 71 -10.51 -1.01 -12.32
C SER A 71 -10.67 0.13 -11.33
N GLU A 72 -11.92 0.50 -11.03
CA GLU A 72 -12.24 1.43 -9.94
C GLU A 72 -12.04 0.77 -8.55
N GLU A 73 -11.92 -0.56 -8.53
CA GLU A 73 -11.57 -1.35 -7.35
C GLU A 73 -10.09 -1.76 -7.40
N GLY A 74 -9.42 -1.73 -6.26
CA GLY A 74 -8.04 -2.19 -6.11
C GLY A 74 -7.05 -1.03 -5.90
N ILE A 75 -5.78 -1.37 -6.07
CA ILE A 75 -4.64 -0.45 -5.98
C ILE A 75 -3.79 -0.59 -7.23
N GLU A 76 -3.18 0.50 -7.67
CA GLU A 76 -2.15 0.49 -8.70
C GLU A 76 -0.83 -0.03 -8.12
N GLY A 77 0.11 -0.37 -8.99
CA GLY A 77 1.42 -0.85 -8.60
C GLY A 77 2.48 -0.62 -9.65
N HIS A 78 3.66 -1.19 -9.41
CA HIS A 78 4.73 -1.23 -10.40
C HIS A 78 5.22 -2.65 -10.71
N LEU A 79 5.67 -2.83 -11.94
CA LEU A 79 6.62 -3.89 -12.28
C LEU A 79 8.00 -3.28 -12.41
N PHE A 80 9.03 -3.97 -11.91
CA PHE A 80 10.40 -3.47 -12.01
C PHE A 80 11.41 -4.56 -12.34
N GLN A 81 12.47 -4.13 -13.02
CA GLN A 81 13.61 -4.96 -13.37
C GLN A 81 14.56 -5.04 -12.18
N ILE A 82 14.83 -6.25 -11.68
CA ILE A 82 15.85 -6.47 -10.66
C ILE A 82 17.21 -6.55 -11.34
N ASN A 83 18.13 -5.69 -10.93
CA ASN A 83 19.49 -5.65 -11.44
C ASN A 83 20.42 -6.59 -10.64
N ARG A 84 21.48 -7.07 -11.30
CA ARG A 84 22.28 -8.24 -10.85
C ARG A 84 23.01 -8.10 -9.52
N GLU A 85 23.03 -6.91 -8.93
CA GLU A 85 23.73 -6.60 -7.69
C GLU A 85 22.83 -6.69 -6.44
N ASP A 86 21.52 -6.89 -6.64
CA ASP A 86 20.57 -7.04 -5.54
C ASP A 86 20.38 -8.52 -5.23
N ASP A 87 20.59 -8.94 -3.97
CA ASP A 87 20.50 -10.34 -3.50
C ASP A 87 19.10 -10.99 -3.65
N PHE A 88 18.15 -10.31 -4.31
CA PHE A 88 16.79 -10.76 -4.54
C PHE A 88 16.64 -11.25 -5.98
N SER A 89 16.20 -12.50 -6.16
CA SER A 89 15.96 -13.04 -7.52
C SER A 89 14.56 -12.71 -8.06
N ASN A 90 13.58 -12.58 -7.17
CA ASN A 90 12.20 -12.17 -7.41
C ASN A 90 11.70 -11.49 -6.13
N LEU A 91 10.81 -10.51 -6.25
CA LEU A 91 10.29 -9.79 -5.10
C LEU A 91 8.84 -9.40 -5.32
N VAL A 92 8.02 -9.54 -4.28
CA VAL A 92 6.69 -8.92 -4.21
C VAL A 92 6.70 -8.02 -2.99
N LEU A 93 6.49 -6.73 -3.20
CA LEU A 93 6.39 -5.72 -2.17
C LEU A 93 4.96 -5.20 -2.11
N ILE A 94 4.53 -4.93 -0.89
CA ILE A 94 3.36 -4.11 -0.61
C ILE A 94 3.82 -2.88 0.14
N TYR A 95 3.18 -1.75 -0.13
CA TYR A 95 3.48 -0.48 0.54
C TYR A 95 2.31 -0.07 1.41
N VAL A 96 2.59 0.03 2.70
CA VAL A 96 1.66 0.50 3.72
C VAL A 96 1.81 2.02 3.85
N GLN A 97 0.71 2.75 3.71
CA GLN A 97 0.70 4.20 3.87
C GLN A 97 0.73 4.59 5.34
N VAL A 98 1.61 5.52 5.71
CA VAL A 98 1.79 6.01 7.09
C VAL A 98 1.90 7.53 7.14
N ASP A 99 1.46 8.13 8.24
CA ASP A 99 1.54 9.58 8.47
C ASP A 99 2.93 10.04 8.95
N ASP A 100 3.76 9.14 9.48
CA ASP A 100 5.15 9.42 9.88
C ASP A 100 6.01 8.19 9.60
N ILE A 101 6.78 8.25 8.51
CA ILE A 101 7.62 7.13 8.09
C ILE A 101 8.79 6.90 9.05
N TRP A 102 9.34 7.94 9.67
CA TRP A 102 10.47 7.80 10.59
C TRP A 102 10.03 7.16 11.90
N GLY A 103 8.96 7.67 12.52
CA GLY A 103 8.42 7.08 13.73
C GLY A 103 7.96 5.63 13.54
N CYS A 104 7.41 5.32 12.35
CA CYS A 104 6.99 3.95 12.06
C CYS A 104 8.17 2.98 11.89
N LEU A 105 9.30 3.44 11.32
CA LEU A 105 10.53 2.63 11.22
C LEU A 105 11.21 2.43 12.58
N GLU A 106 11.27 3.46 13.42
CA GLU A 106 11.78 3.34 14.80
C GLU A 106 10.99 2.26 15.56
N GLN A 107 9.66 2.32 15.49
CA GLN A 107 8.80 1.30 16.09
C GLN A 107 9.01 -0.10 15.46
N ALA A 108 9.25 -0.17 14.16
CA ALA A 108 9.51 -1.45 13.49
C ALA A 108 10.81 -2.09 13.98
N GLU A 109 11.90 -1.32 14.13
CA GLU A 109 13.17 -1.81 14.68
C GLU A 109 13.04 -2.25 16.14
N ASP A 110 12.35 -1.47 16.97
CA ASP A 110 12.09 -1.81 18.38
C ASP A 110 11.36 -3.16 18.54
N LEU A 111 10.54 -3.52 17.56
CA LEU A 111 9.79 -4.77 17.52
C LEU A 111 10.53 -5.91 16.79
N GLY A 112 11.79 -5.71 16.43
CA GLY A 112 12.66 -6.73 15.82
C GLY A 112 12.67 -6.74 14.29
N GLY A 113 12.10 -5.72 13.65
CA GLY A 113 12.28 -5.46 12.22
C GLY A 113 13.69 -4.98 11.90
N LYS A 114 14.04 -4.98 10.61
CA LYS A 114 15.34 -4.53 10.12
C LYS A 114 15.17 -3.58 8.95
N ILE A 115 15.65 -2.35 9.07
CA ILE A 115 15.58 -1.39 7.95
C ILE A 115 16.50 -1.85 6.81
N ILE A 116 15.95 -1.86 5.59
CA ILE A 116 16.66 -2.22 4.35
C ILE A 116 16.95 -0.97 3.53
N ILE A 117 15.96 -0.08 3.39
CA ILE A 117 16.09 1.22 2.74
C ILE A 117 15.61 2.29 3.71
N GLN A 118 16.51 3.18 4.11
CA GLN A 118 16.17 4.38 4.89
C GLN A 118 15.26 5.31 4.08
N PRO A 119 14.39 6.12 4.70
CA PRO A 119 13.47 7.00 3.99
C PRO A 119 14.13 7.79 2.85
N GLN A 120 13.69 7.54 1.62
CA GLN A 120 14.13 8.22 0.40
C GLN A 120 13.00 9.08 -0.14
N GLU A 121 13.32 10.26 -0.66
CA GLU A 121 12.35 11.10 -1.35
C GLU A 121 11.95 10.46 -2.69
N ILE A 122 10.65 10.45 -2.99
CA ILE A 122 10.12 10.07 -4.29
C ILE A 122 10.28 11.26 -5.24
N PRO A 123 11.04 11.13 -6.34
CA PRO A 123 11.27 12.22 -7.28
C PRO A 123 9.94 12.83 -7.76
N GLY A 124 9.80 14.14 -7.58
CA GLY A 124 8.62 14.89 -8.06
C GLY A 124 7.34 14.73 -7.24
N ASN A 125 7.37 14.05 -6.08
CA ASN A 125 6.16 13.78 -5.29
C ASN A 125 6.18 14.32 -3.84
N ALA A 126 7.26 14.99 -3.40
CA ALA A 126 7.39 15.56 -2.05
C ALA A 126 6.99 14.59 -0.90
N SER A 127 7.09 13.29 -1.18
CA SER A 127 6.74 12.19 -0.29
C SER A 127 7.95 11.25 -0.21
N HIS A 128 7.93 10.33 0.75
CA HIS A 128 9.02 9.41 1.03
C HIS A 128 8.55 7.97 0.95
N TYR A 129 9.47 7.08 0.59
CA TYR A 129 9.32 5.64 0.74
C TYR A 129 10.48 5.06 1.55
N ALA A 130 10.26 3.91 2.16
CA ALA A 130 11.27 3.14 2.88
C ALA A 130 10.94 1.65 2.80
N LEU A 131 11.94 0.80 3.00
CA LEU A 131 11.76 -0.65 3.08
C LEU A 131 12.34 -1.17 4.40
N PHE A 132 11.66 -2.13 5.01
CA PHE A 132 12.19 -2.90 6.13
C PHE A 132 11.82 -4.38 5.97
N ASN A 133 12.55 -5.26 6.64
CA ASN A 133 12.14 -6.63 6.87
C ASN A 133 11.40 -6.75 8.19
N ASP A 134 10.25 -7.42 8.18
CA ASP A 134 9.56 -7.83 9.40
C ASP A 134 10.39 -8.91 10.17
N PRO A 135 9.99 -9.31 11.39
CA PRO A 135 10.73 -10.31 12.15
C PRO A 135 10.86 -11.69 11.47
N SER A 136 10.03 -11.98 10.46
CA SER A 136 10.09 -13.22 9.67
C SER A 136 10.96 -13.09 8.41
N GLY A 137 11.45 -11.89 8.10
CA GLY A 137 12.24 -11.61 6.91
C GLY A 137 11.43 -11.19 5.68
N ASN A 138 10.13 -10.92 5.80
CA ASN A 138 9.34 -10.41 4.68
C ASN A 138 9.68 -8.93 4.44
N SER A 139 9.97 -8.55 3.20
CA SER A 139 10.17 -7.15 2.83
C SER A 139 8.84 -6.41 2.73
N ILE A 140 8.71 -5.32 3.49
CA ILE A 140 7.54 -4.45 3.52
C ILE A 140 7.97 -3.03 3.17
N GLY A 141 7.20 -2.39 2.30
CA GLY A 141 7.36 -0.98 1.98
C GLY A 141 6.51 -0.09 2.86
N LEU A 142 7.03 1.09 3.18
CA LEU A 142 6.27 2.19 3.75
C LEU A 142 6.18 3.31 2.73
N LEU A 143 5.02 3.95 2.66
CA LEU A 143 4.79 5.14 1.86
C LEU A 143 4.29 6.26 2.78
N GLN A 144 5.01 7.37 2.81
CA GLN A 144 4.58 8.55 3.56
C GLN A 144 3.31 9.12 2.90
N LYS A 145 2.27 9.36 3.69
CA LYS A 145 1.07 10.03 3.20
C LYS A 145 1.45 11.45 2.79
N ARG A 146 1.07 11.83 1.57
CA ARG A 146 1.22 13.21 1.11
C ARG A 146 0.24 14.09 1.87
N LEU A 147 0.75 15.12 2.54
CA LEU A 147 -0.10 16.17 3.08
C LEU A 147 -0.66 16.98 1.90
N SER A 148 -1.98 16.95 1.77
CA SER A 148 -2.73 17.73 0.77
C SER A 148 -2.82 19.20 1.14
#